data_AF-A0A8D1MHQ7-F1
#
_entry.id   AF-A0A8D1MHQ7-F1
#
_cell.length_a   1.000
_cell.length_b   1.000
_cell.length_c   1.000
_cell.angle_alpha   90.00
_cell.angle_beta   90.00
_cell.angle_gamma   90.00
#
_symmetry.space_group_name_H-M   'P 1'
#
loop_
_entity.id
_entity.type
_entity.pdbx_description
1 polymer ?
#
loop_
_entity_poly.entity_id
_entity_poly.type
_entity_poly.pdbx_seq_one_letter_code
_entity_poly.pdbx_strand_id
1 'polypeptide(L)'
;MAALAATISKRRAAAEGLGSNQKAVKYLGQDFETLRQQCLDSGVLFKDPEFPACPSALGYKDLGPHSPQTQGIVWKRPTELCPSPQFIVGGATRTDVCQGALGDCWLLAAIASLTLNEELLYRVVLPDQNFQENYAGIFHFQFWQYGEWVEVVVDDRLPTRARELLFLHSGEGREFWSALLEKAYAKLNGSYEALAGGSTVEGFEDFTGGISEFYDLKKPPASLYQIVRKALRAGSLLACSIDVSSAAEAEAITSQKLVKSHAYSITGAEEVKLDHHPPTAMTTTTTLNLVLFYFYFFPSAPEWNYIDPRQKEGLDKKAEDGEFWMSFLDFLKQFSRLEICNLSPDSLSSEEVQKWNLVLFNGRWTRGSTAGGCQNYPGEGGWWLCSSSPGHDFK
;
A
#
# COMPACT_ATOMS: atom_id res chain seq x y z
N MET A 1 23.38 -26.60 -16.72
CA MET A 1 24.25 -25.55 -17.33
C MET A 1 23.49 -24.23 -17.51
N ALA A 2 22.36 -24.19 -18.26
CA ALA A 2 21.60 -22.96 -18.50
C ALA A 2 21.11 -22.24 -17.22
N ALA A 3 20.55 -22.94 -16.24
CA ALA A 3 20.03 -22.33 -15.01
C ALA A 3 21.13 -21.66 -14.14
N LEU A 4 22.31 -22.29 -14.05
CA LEU A 4 23.44 -21.74 -13.31
C LEU A 4 24.01 -20.50 -13.99
N ALA A 5 24.16 -20.54 -15.32
CA ALA A 5 24.60 -19.39 -16.10
C ALA A 5 23.61 -18.21 -15.97
N ALA A 6 22.30 -18.47 -16.03
CA ALA A 6 21.27 -17.46 -15.82
C ALA A 6 21.34 -16.83 -14.42
N THR A 7 21.60 -17.64 -13.38
CA THR A 7 21.73 -17.15 -12.00
C THR A 7 22.96 -16.27 -11.83
N ILE A 8 24.11 -16.66 -12.40
CA ILE A 8 25.34 -15.86 -12.35
C ILE A 8 25.14 -14.54 -13.11
N SER A 9 24.48 -14.59 -14.28
CA SER A 9 24.14 -13.39 -15.06
C SER A 9 23.27 -12.43 -14.25
N LYS A 10 22.21 -12.93 -13.61
CA LYS A 10 21.33 -12.12 -12.75
C LYS A 10 22.10 -11.46 -11.61
N ARG A 11 23.00 -12.21 -10.93
CA ARG A 11 23.83 -11.66 -9.85
C ARG A 11 24.79 -10.56 -10.31
N ARG A 12 25.39 -10.70 -11.50
CA ARG A 12 26.24 -9.65 -12.08
C ARG A 12 25.43 -8.41 -12.43
N ALA A 13 24.28 -8.58 -13.07
CA ALA A 13 23.39 -7.47 -13.39
C ALA A 13 22.93 -6.74 -12.13
N ALA A 14 22.60 -7.46 -11.06
CA ALA A 14 22.26 -6.87 -9.76
C ALA A 14 23.44 -6.09 -9.14
N ALA A 15 24.66 -6.62 -9.23
CA ALA A 15 25.86 -5.89 -8.80
C ALA A 15 26.13 -4.62 -9.63
N GLU A 16 25.65 -4.58 -10.88
CA GLU A 16 25.66 -3.40 -11.76
C GLU A 16 24.40 -2.52 -11.60
N GLY A 17 23.66 -2.70 -10.50
CA GLY A 17 22.53 -1.88 -10.10
C GLY A 17 21.16 -2.29 -10.66
N LEU A 18 21.04 -3.39 -11.42
CA LEU A 18 19.73 -3.88 -11.85
C LEU A 18 18.89 -4.31 -10.63
N GLY A 19 17.64 -3.85 -10.55
CA GLY A 19 16.77 -4.06 -9.39
C GLY A 19 16.87 -2.94 -8.35
N SER A 20 17.67 -1.90 -8.57
CA SER A 20 17.52 -0.64 -7.83
C SER A 20 16.32 0.15 -8.34
N ASN A 21 15.84 1.13 -7.57
CA ASN A 21 14.74 2.00 -7.98
C ASN A 21 15.05 2.77 -9.29
N GLN A 22 16.32 3.16 -9.51
CA GLN A 22 16.71 3.85 -10.76
C GLN A 22 16.84 2.92 -11.96
N LYS A 23 17.00 1.60 -11.74
CA LYS A 23 17.21 0.61 -12.79
C LYS A 23 16.40 -0.64 -12.49
N ALA A 24 15.08 -0.46 -12.46
CA ALA A 24 14.13 -1.52 -12.17
C ALA A 24 14.22 -2.67 -13.19
N VAL A 25 13.90 -3.88 -12.74
CA VAL A 25 13.79 -5.07 -13.58
C VAL A 25 12.52 -4.96 -14.43
N LYS A 26 12.64 -5.13 -15.74
CA LYS A 26 11.50 -5.10 -16.66
C LYS A 26 10.67 -6.38 -16.52
N TYR A 27 9.47 -6.27 -15.98
CA TYR A 27 8.58 -7.41 -15.79
C TYR A 27 8.23 -8.06 -17.13
N LEU A 28 8.39 -9.38 -17.21
CA LEU A 28 8.17 -10.17 -18.43
C LEU A 28 8.96 -9.68 -19.67
N GLY A 29 10.04 -8.91 -19.44
CA GLY A 29 10.86 -8.34 -20.51
C GLY A 29 10.21 -7.20 -21.30
N GLN A 30 9.09 -6.65 -20.82
CA GLN A 30 8.41 -5.52 -21.45
C GLN A 30 9.11 -4.20 -21.11
N ASP A 31 9.44 -3.41 -22.12
CA ASP A 31 10.06 -2.09 -21.96
C ASP A 31 9.05 -1.01 -22.31
N PHE A 32 8.72 -0.13 -21.35
CA PHE A 32 7.71 0.90 -21.52
C PHE A 32 8.00 1.81 -22.73
N GLU A 33 9.20 2.37 -22.81
CA GLU A 33 9.57 3.34 -23.85
C GLU A 33 9.56 2.72 -25.25
N THR A 34 10.12 1.52 -25.40
CA THR A 34 10.12 0.79 -26.67
C THR A 34 8.70 0.46 -27.12
N LEU A 35 7.86 -0.06 -26.21
CA LEU A 35 6.48 -0.42 -26.54
C LEU A 35 5.63 0.81 -26.87
N ARG A 36 5.80 1.90 -26.11
CA ARG A 36 5.15 3.18 -26.37
C ARG A 36 5.52 3.71 -27.74
N GLN A 37 6.82 3.74 -28.07
CA GLN A 37 7.29 4.22 -29.37
C GLN A 37 6.74 3.37 -30.53
N GLN A 38 6.74 2.03 -30.39
CA GLN A 38 6.15 1.14 -31.41
C GLN A 38 4.66 1.42 -31.65
N CYS A 39 3.90 1.69 -30.58
CA CYS A 39 2.49 2.05 -30.68
C CYS A 39 2.28 3.42 -31.32
N LEU A 40 3.13 4.41 -31.00
CA LEU A 40 3.10 5.73 -31.63
C LEU A 40 3.42 5.65 -33.13
N ASP A 41 4.48 4.91 -33.50
CA ASP A 41 4.92 4.74 -34.89
C ASP A 41 3.86 4.02 -35.75
N SER A 42 3.14 3.07 -35.15
CA SER A 42 2.10 2.30 -35.84
C SER A 42 0.70 2.96 -35.80
N GLY A 43 0.50 3.98 -34.95
CA GLY A 43 -0.80 4.61 -34.73
C GLY A 43 -1.83 3.68 -34.06
N VAL A 44 -1.37 2.66 -33.34
CA VAL A 44 -2.22 1.66 -32.68
C VAL A 44 -2.04 1.72 -31.17
N LEU A 45 -3.15 1.77 -30.42
CA LEU A 45 -3.11 1.73 -28.96
C LEU A 45 -2.62 0.38 -28.45
N PHE A 46 -1.75 0.42 -27.44
CA PHE A 46 -1.15 -0.76 -26.82
C PHE A 46 -2.22 -1.72 -26.31
N LYS A 47 -2.02 -3.00 -26.62
CA LYS A 47 -2.82 -4.11 -26.09
C LYS A 47 -1.83 -5.05 -25.43
N ASP A 48 -1.87 -5.11 -24.12
CA ASP A 48 -0.93 -5.90 -23.34
C ASP A 48 -1.11 -7.39 -23.66
N PRO A 49 -0.09 -8.05 -24.25
CA PRO A 49 -0.15 -9.47 -24.54
C PRO A 49 0.01 -10.32 -23.28
N GLU A 50 0.67 -9.80 -22.24
CA GLU A 50 0.99 -10.51 -21.01
C GLU A 50 -0.14 -10.41 -19.97
N PHE A 51 -1.03 -9.42 -20.10
CA PHE A 51 -2.21 -9.27 -19.27
C PHE A 51 -3.44 -8.89 -20.12
N PRO A 52 -3.94 -9.84 -20.92
CA PRO A 52 -5.00 -9.56 -21.88
C PRO A 52 -6.31 -9.19 -21.19
N ALA A 53 -7.07 -8.29 -21.81
CA ALA A 53 -8.42 -7.89 -21.41
C ALA A 53 -9.45 -9.03 -21.61
N CYS A 54 -9.36 -10.07 -20.79
CA CYS A 54 -10.18 -11.27 -20.84
C CYS A 54 -10.46 -11.82 -19.43
N PRO A 55 -11.35 -12.82 -19.29
CA PRO A 55 -11.76 -13.29 -17.97
C PRO A 55 -10.63 -13.85 -17.09
N SER A 56 -9.55 -14.39 -17.65
CA SER A 56 -8.44 -14.90 -16.84
C SER A 56 -7.65 -13.81 -16.11
N ALA A 57 -7.66 -12.58 -16.64
CA ALA A 57 -7.08 -11.42 -15.94
C ALA A 57 -7.93 -10.98 -14.75
N LEU A 58 -9.24 -11.27 -14.77
CA LEU A 58 -10.13 -11.02 -13.63
C LEU A 58 -9.90 -12.05 -12.53
N GLY A 59 -9.80 -13.33 -12.88
CA GLY A 59 -9.69 -14.38 -11.87
C GLY A 59 -9.77 -15.80 -12.39
N TYR A 60 -9.87 -16.72 -11.45
CA TYR A 60 -9.84 -18.17 -11.68
C TYR A 60 -10.96 -18.92 -10.96
N LYS A 61 -11.60 -18.34 -9.93
CA LYS A 61 -12.67 -18.99 -9.17
C LYS A 61 -13.87 -18.06 -9.00
N ASP A 62 -13.85 -17.15 -8.03
CA ASP A 62 -14.94 -16.24 -7.71
C ASP A 62 -15.07 -15.13 -8.77
N LEU A 63 -13.97 -14.74 -9.41
CA LEU A 63 -13.94 -13.86 -10.58
C LEU A 63 -13.47 -14.62 -11.84
N GLY A 64 -13.67 -15.94 -11.88
CA GLY A 64 -13.32 -16.77 -13.02
C GLY A 64 -14.25 -16.61 -14.24
N PRO A 65 -13.91 -17.24 -15.38
CA PRO A 65 -14.69 -17.18 -16.63
C PRO A 65 -16.15 -17.65 -16.55
N HIS A 66 -16.46 -18.51 -15.58
CA HIS A 66 -17.80 -19.08 -15.38
C HIS A 66 -18.55 -18.48 -14.19
N SER A 67 -17.95 -17.49 -13.51
CA SER A 67 -18.59 -16.86 -12.37
C SER A 67 -19.74 -15.96 -12.81
N PRO A 68 -20.91 -16.01 -12.15
CA PRO A 68 -21.95 -15.01 -12.32
C PRO A 68 -21.44 -13.59 -12.05
N GLN A 69 -20.44 -13.44 -11.18
CA GLN A 69 -19.86 -12.15 -10.80
C GLN A 69 -19.10 -11.49 -11.97
N THR A 70 -18.69 -12.24 -12.99
CA THR A 70 -17.99 -11.68 -14.15
C THR A 70 -18.90 -11.40 -15.34
N GLN A 71 -20.20 -11.74 -15.24
CA GLN A 71 -21.15 -11.48 -16.30
C GLN A 71 -21.33 -9.98 -16.54
N GLY A 72 -21.41 -9.61 -17.82
CA GLY A 72 -21.60 -8.22 -18.26
C GLY A 72 -20.39 -7.31 -18.06
N ILE A 73 -19.23 -7.84 -17.65
CA ILE A 73 -18.00 -7.06 -17.57
C ILE A 73 -17.48 -6.79 -18.98
N VAL A 74 -17.15 -5.54 -19.24
CA VAL A 74 -16.57 -5.07 -20.50
C VAL A 74 -15.33 -4.27 -20.17
N TRP A 75 -14.25 -4.49 -20.91
CA TRP A 75 -13.02 -3.74 -20.74
C TRP A 75 -13.07 -2.46 -21.57
N LYS A 76 -12.90 -1.31 -20.92
CA LYS A 76 -12.95 0.01 -21.56
C LYS A 76 -11.76 0.86 -21.18
N ARG A 77 -11.29 1.69 -22.10
CA ARG A 77 -10.26 2.69 -21.80
C ARG A 77 -10.88 3.93 -21.14
N PRO A 78 -10.13 4.69 -20.32
CA PRO A 78 -10.54 5.99 -19.79
C PRO A 78 -11.11 6.94 -20.86
N THR A 79 -10.54 6.94 -22.07
CA THR A 79 -11.00 7.74 -23.22
C THR A 79 -12.41 7.36 -23.73
N GLU A 80 -12.93 6.18 -23.37
CA GLU A 80 -14.29 5.73 -23.68
C GLU A 80 -15.30 6.03 -22.55
N LEU A 81 -14.79 6.34 -21.35
CA LEU A 81 -15.57 6.57 -20.14
C LEU A 81 -15.76 8.06 -19.87
N CYS A 82 -14.70 8.84 -20.06
CA CYS A 82 -14.64 10.27 -19.79
C CYS A 82 -14.16 11.06 -21.02
N PRO A 83 -14.73 12.25 -21.34
CA PRO A 83 -14.27 13.09 -22.46
C PRO A 83 -12.84 13.65 -22.31
N SER A 84 -12.36 13.82 -21.08
CA SER A 84 -11.04 14.39 -20.79
C SER A 84 -10.42 13.61 -19.63
N PRO A 85 -9.95 12.37 -19.88
CA PRO A 85 -9.30 11.58 -18.85
C PRO A 85 -7.96 12.22 -18.48
N GLN A 86 -7.64 12.15 -17.19
CA GLN A 86 -6.41 12.66 -16.61
C GLN A 86 -5.74 11.52 -15.84
N PHE A 87 -4.41 11.51 -15.83
CA PHE A 87 -3.69 10.52 -15.05
C PHE A 87 -3.80 10.86 -13.58
N ILE A 88 -3.36 12.07 -13.21
CA ILE A 88 -3.47 12.67 -11.88
C ILE A 88 -4.11 14.06 -12.00
N VAL A 89 -5.02 14.45 -11.09
CA VAL A 89 -5.72 15.74 -11.07
C VAL A 89 -5.51 16.44 -9.74
N GLY A 90 -4.73 17.51 -9.72
CA GLY A 90 -4.56 18.31 -8.49
C GLY A 90 -3.68 17.67 -7.43
N GLY A 91 -2.87 16.68 -7.82
CA GLY A 91 -2.07 15.85 -6.92
C GLY A 91 -2.75 14.48 -6.74
N ALA A 92 -1.95 13.48 -6.38
CA ALA A 92 -2.46 12.14 -6.12
C ALA A 92 -2.72 12.01 -4.62
N THR A 93 -3.99 11.96 -4.25
CA THR A 93 -4.45 12.07 -2.88
C THR A 93 -5.22 10.84 -2.45
N ARG A 94 -5.55 10.75 -1.16
CA ARG A 94 -6.32 9.64 -0.60
C ARG A 94 -7.78 9.58 -1.10
N THR A 95 -8.35 10.70 -1.58
CA THR A 95 -9.70 10.71 -2.16
C THR A 95 -9.78 9.96 -3.50
N ASP A 96 -8.61 9.66 -4.08
CA ASP A 96 -8.49 8.96 -5.36
C ASP A 96 -8.57 7.43 -5.18
N VAL A 97 -8.73 6.97 -3.94
CA VAL A 97 -8.68 5.57 -3.51
C VAL A 97 -10.06 5.17 -2.98
N CYS A 98 -11.00 4.93 -3.89
CA CYS A 98 -12.33 4.40 -3.57
C CYS A 98 -12.41 2.90 -3.88
N GLN A 99 -12.87 2.10 -2.92
CA GLN A 99 -13.01 0.66 -3.09
C GLN A 99 -14.11 0.30 -4.09
N GLY A 100 -13.77 -0.61 -5.01
CA GLY A 100 -14.73 -1.25 -5.89
C GLY A 100 -15.32 -2.54 -5.30
N ALA A 101 -15.64 -3.49 -6.17
CA ALA A 101 -16.29 -4.75 -5.81
C ALA A 101 -15.32 -5.88 -5.43
N LEU A 102 -14.04 -5.58 -5.19
CA LEU A 102 -13.00 -6.56 -4.83
C LEU A 102 -12.67 -6.46 -3.33
N GLY A 103 -12.38 -7.60 -2.71
CA GLY A 103 -11.99 -7.71 -1.30
C GLY A 103 -10.52 -7.42 -1.04
N ASP A 104 -9.99 -6.34 -1.63
CA ASP A 104 -8.59 -5.93 -1.60
C ASP A 104 -8.37 -4.63 -0.81
N CYS A 105 -9.28 -4.32 0.13
CA CYS A 105 -9.17 -3.15 1.01
C CYS A 105 -7.79 -2.97 1.69
N TRP A 106 -7.07 -4.06 1.91
CA TRP A 106 -5.69 -4.05 2.42
C TRP A 106 -4.74 -3.28 1.50
N LEU A 107 -4.88 -3.44 0.18
CA LEU A 107 -4.10 -2.76 -0.85
C LEU A 107 -4.49 -1.29 -0.92
N LEU A 108 -5.78 -1.00 -0.82
CA LEU A 108 -6.31 0.36 -0.81
C LEU A 108 -5.78 1.17 0.37
N ALA A 109 -5.78 0.59 1.57
CA ALA A 109 -5.18 1.23 2.73
C ALA A 109 -3.67 1.47 2.54
N ALA A 110 -2.98 0.58 1.81
CA ALA A 110 -1.58 0.81 1.46
C ALA A 110 -1.41 1.99 0.48
N ILE A 111 -2.21 2.05 -0.59
CA ILE A 111 -2.20 3.14 -1.58
C ILE A 111 -2.57 4.47 -0.93
N ALA A 112 -3.62 4.50 -0.10
CA ALA A 112 -4.05 5.71 0.62
C ALA A 112 -3.00 6.20 1.62
N SER A 113 -2.21 5.30 2.23
CA SER A 113 -1.09 5.74 3.08
C SER A 113 0.09 6.26 2.25
N LEU A 114 0.32 5.68 1.07
CA LEU A 114 1.39 6.09 0.15
C LEU A 114 1.21 7.54 -0.32
N THR A 115 -0.04 8.00 -0.51
CA THR A 115 -0.34 9.38 -0.94
C THR A 115 0.04 10.45 0.09
N LEU A 116 0.27 10.06 1.36
CA LEU A 116 0.76 10.98 2.40
C LEU A 116 2.21 11.43 2.17
N ASN A 117 2.95 10.74 1.30
CA ASN A 117 4.33 11.04 0.99
C ASN A 117 4.56 10.99 -0.53
N GLU A 118 4.52 12.17 -1.17
CA GLU A 118 4.72 12.32 -2.61
C GLU A 118 6.05 11.72 -3.11
N GLU A 119 7.13 11.81 -2.32
CA GLU A 119 8.43 11.22 -2.71
C GLU A 119 8.37 9.69 -2.80
N LEU A 120 7.57 9.04 -1.95
CA LEU A 120 7.37 7.59 -2.02
C LEU A 120 6.41 7.24 -3.14
N LEU A 121 5.33 8.00 -3.28
CA LEU A 121 4.35 7.80 -4.32
C LEU A 121 5.00 7.85 -5.71
N TYR A 122 5.83 8.85 -5.99
CA TYR A 122 6.49 9.01 -7.29
C TYR A 122 7.56 7.95 -7.60
N ARG A 123 7.94 7.11 -6.63
CA ARG A 123 8.74 5.91 -6.90
C ARG A 123 7.92 4.80 -7.52
N VAL A 124 6.64 4.72 -7.17
CA VAL A 124 5.70 3.70 -7.63
C VAL A 124 4.94 4.18 -8.87
N VAL A 125 4.40 5.41 -8.79
CA VAL A 125 3.60 6.07 -9.82
C VAL A 125 4.44 7.15 -10.49
N LEU A 126 5.09 6.79 -11.59
CA LEU A 126 6.03 7.69 -12.27
C LEU A 126 5.27 8.88 -12.89
N PRO A 127 5.74 10.14 -12.69
CA PRO A 127 4.99 11.35 -13.03
C PRO A 127 5.03 11.72 -14.53
N ASP A 128 5.76 10.99 -15.36
CA ASP A 128 5.97 11.24 -16.79
C ASP A 128 4.84 10.72 -17.69
N GLN A 129 3.70 10.36 -17.09
CA GLN A 129 2.58 9.69 -17.74
C GLN A 129 1.35 10.61 -17.82
N ASN A 130 0.66 10.59 -18.97
CA ASN A 130 -0.56 11.37 -19.17
C ASN A 130 -1.40 10.81 -20.35
N PHE A 131 -2.61 11.37 -20.54
CA PHE A 131 -3.53 10.95 -21.59
C PHE A 131 -3.54 11.88 -22.82
N GLN A 132 -2.73 12.94 -22.81
CA GLN A 132 -2.79 14.03 -23.79
C GLN A 132 -1.61 13.97 -24.77
N GLU A 133 -0.40 13.98 -24.24
CA GLU A 133 0.88 14.00 -24.95
C GLU A 133 1.46 12.59 -25.06
N ASN A 134 1.88 12.21 -26.28
CA ASN A 134 2.47 10.89 -26.57
C ASN A 134 1.63 9.71 -26.07
N TYR A 135 0.30 9.90 -26.00
CA TYR A 135 -0.61 8.86 -25.54
C TYR A 135 -0.68 7.71 -26.54
N ALA A 136 -0.38 6.51 -26.03
CA ALA A 136 -0.43 5.26 -26.79
C ALA A 136 -1.24 4.17 -26.06
N GLY A 137 -2.02 4.53 -25.04
CA GLY A 137 -2.82 3.59 -24.24
C GLY A 137 -1.97 2.62 -23.40
N ILE A 138 -0.80 3.07 -22.94
CA ILE A 138 0.22 2.33 -22.19
C ILE A 138 0.70 3.16 -21.01
N PHE A 139 0.86 2.50 -19.86
CA PHE A 139 1.30 3.09 -18.59
C PHE A 139 2.26 2.11 -17.90
N HIS A 140 3.02 2.59 -16.92
CA HIS A 140 3.95 1.78 -16.15
C HIS A 140 4.06 2.23 -14.70
N PHE A 141 4.40 1.27 -13.84
CA PHE A 141 4.53 1.45 -12.39
C PHE A 141 5.74 0.66 -11.91
N GLN A 142 6.29 1.03 -10.75
CA GLN A 142 7.34 0.23 -10.12
C GLN A 142 6.88 -0.34 -8.79
N PHE A 143 7.16 -1.62 -8.59
CA PHE A 143 6.89 -2.31 -7.33
C PHE A 143 8.18 -2.93 -6.82
N TRP A 144 8.40 -2.86 -5.52
CA TRP A 144 9.42 -3.65 -4.87
C TRP A 144 8.95 -5.10 -4.80
N GLN A 145 9.81 -6.04 -5.18
CA GLN A 145 9.53 -7.48 -5.16
C GLN A 145 10.74 -8.20 -4.61
N TYR A 146 10.62 -8.67 -3.37
CA TYR A 146 11.60 -9.56 -2.73
C TYR A 146 13.06 -9.06 -2.81
N GLY A 147 13.28 -7.76 -2.66
CA GLY A 147 14.60 -7.13 -2.66
C GLY A 147 14.98 -6.42 -3.96
N GLU A 148 14.15 -6.46 -5.00
CA GLU A 148 14.42 -5.82 -6.29
C GLU A 148 13.21 -4.96 -6.72
N TRP A 149 13.46 -3.75 -7.24
CA TRP A 149 12.43 -2.96 -7.92
C TRP A 149 12.14 -3.55 -9.29
N VAL A 150 10.86 -3.68 -9.61
CA VAL A 150 10.32 -4.27 -10.83
C VAL A 150 9.39 -3.26 -11.50
N GLU A 151 9.67 -2.93 -12.75
CA GLU A 151 8.83 -2.10 -13.60
C GLU A 151 7.78 -2.96 -14.29
N VAL A 152 6.51 -2.62 -14.09
CA VAL A 152 5.35 -3.31 -14.66
C VAL A 152 4.64 -2.37 -15.61
N VAL A 153 4.56 -2.79 -16.88
CA VAL A 153 3.83 -2.09 -17.95
C VAL A 153 2.42 -2.65 -18.04
N VAL A 154 1.43 -1.78 -18.25
CA VAL A 154 0.03 -2.17 -18.52
C VAL A 154 -0.56 -1.30 -19.63
N ASP A 155 -1.54 -1.82 -20.36
CA ASP A 155 -2.46 -0.94 -21.10
C ASP A 155 -3.52 -0.33 -20.20
N ASP A 156 -4.27 0.66 -20.69
CA ASP A 156 -5.29 1.36 -19.91
C ASP A 156 -6.72 0.78 -20.02
N ARG A 157 -6.90 -0.45 -20.53
CA ARG A 157 -8.22 -1.09 -20.53
C ARG A 157 -8.58 -1.49 -19.11
N LEU A 158 -9.67 -0.97 -18.56
CA LEU A 158 -10.13 -1.25 -17.20
C LEU A 158 -11.44 -2.07 -17.21
N PRO A 159 -11.64 -3.00 -16.26
CA PRO A 159 -12.90 -3.73 -16.11
C PRO A 159 -14.05 -2.78 -15.72
N THR A 160 -15.12 -2.80 -16.51
CA THR A 160 -16.31 -1.98 -16.25
C THR A 160 -17.60 -2.80 -16.29
N ARG A 161 -18.60 -2.34 -15.55
CA ARG A 161 -19.98 -2.80 -15.66
C ARG A 161 -20.87 -1.57 -15.78
N ALA A 162 -21.78 -1.56 -16.75
CA ALA A 162 -22.68 -0.42 -16.99
C ALA A 162 -21.96 0.95 -17.17
N ARG A 163 -20.72 0.94 -17.71
CA ARG A 163 -19.81 2.10 -17.85
C ARG A 163 -19.22 2.65 -16.55
N GLU A 164 -19.37 1.96 -15.43
CA GLU A 164 -18.70 2.27 -14.16
C GLU A 164 -17.52 1.33 -13.97
N LEU A 165 -16.44 1.83 -13.37
CA LEU A 165 -15.27 1.02 -12.99
C LEU A 165 -15.70 0.01 -11.93
N LEU A 166 -15.27 -1.24 -12.11
CA LEU A 166 -15.65 -2.32 -11.19
C LEU A 166 -14.80 -2.35 -9.91
N PHE A 167 -13.53 -1.99 -10.04
CA PHE A 167 -12.53 -2.08 -8.97
C PHE A 167 -12.15 -0.68 -8.50
N LEU A 168 -10.94 -0.50 -7.97
CA LEU A 168 -10.50 0.79 -7.45
C LEU A 168 -10.59 1.91 -8.48
N HIS A 169 -11.09 3.05 -8.03
CA HIS A 169 -11.28 4.26 -8.82
C HIS A 169 -11.17 5.52 -7.96
N SER A 170 -10.97 6.68 -8.59
CA SER A 170 -11.02 7.98 -7.92
C SER A 170 -12.46 8.44 -7.71
N GLY A 171 -12.70 9.17 -6.61
CA GLY A 171 -13.94 9.93 -6.45
C GLY A 171 -14.09 11.03 -7.50
N GLU A 172 -12.97 11.54 -8.03
CA GLU A 172 -12.96 12.38 -9.24
C GLU A 172 -13.09 11.49 -10.48
N GLY A 173 -14.27 11.52 -11.12
CA GLY A 173 -14.60 10.64 -12.25
C GLY A 173 -13.76 10.83 -13.54
N ARG A 174 -12.71 11.65 -13.51
CA ARG A 174 -11.80 11.90 -14.63
C ARG A 174 -10.36 11.48 -14.35
N GLU A 175 -10.06 10.99 -13.15
CA GLU A 175 -8.72 10.61 -12.73
C GLU A 175 -8.57 9.07 -12.67
N PHE A 176 -7.44 8.55 -13.15
CA PHE A 176 -7.28 7.11 -13.40
C PHE A 176 -5.95 6.49 -12.94
N TRP A 177 -5.01 7.24 -12.34
CA TRP A 177 -3.73 6.68 -11.88
C TRP A 177 -3.92 5.50 -10.93
N SER A 178 -4.86 5.64 -10.00
CA SER A 178 -5.10 4.67 -8.93
C SER A 178 -5.65 3.37 -9.54
N ALA A 179 -6.64 3.45 -10.43
CA ALA A 179 -7.21 2.29 -11.13
C ALA A 179 -6.17 1.54 -11.98
N LEU A 180 -5.25 2.27 -12.60
CA LEU A 180 -4.16 1.68 -13.39
C LEU A 180 -3.07 1.07 -12.50
N LEU A 181 -2.81 1.65 -11.32
CA LEU A 181 -1.89 1.10 -10.33
C LEU A 181 -2.39 -0.26 -9.82
N GLU A 182 -3.66 -0.36 -9.42
CA GLU A 182 -4.29 -1.63 -9.02
C GLU A 182 -4.21 -2.67 -10.14
N LYS A 183 -4.47 -2.27 -11.40
CA LYS A 183 -4.30 -3.16 -12.55
C LYS A 183 -2.87 -3.70 -12.69
N ALA A 184 -1.87 -2.83 -12.57
CA ALA A 184 -0.47 -3.24 -12.68
C ALA A 184 -0.08 -4.19 -11.54
N TYR A 185 -0.61 -3.96 -10.35
CA TYR A 185 -0.41 -4.85 -9.21
C TYR A 185 -1.14 -6.20 -9.38
N ALA A 186 -2.36 -6.19 -9.94
CA ALA A 186 -3.09 -7.40 -10.32
C ALA A 186 -2.31 -8.22 -11.36
N LYS A 187 -1.70 -7.55 -12.35
CA LYS A 187 -0.84 -8.20 -13.33
C LYS A 187 0.39 -8.85 -12.71
N LEU A 188 1.04 -8.15 -11.77
CA LEU A 188 2.19 -8.68 -11.05
C LEU A 188 1.85 -9.95 -10.26
N ASN A 189 0.63 -10.01 -9.70
CA ASN A 189 0.11 -11.14 -8.94
C ASN A 189 -0.66 -12.17 -9.79
N GLY A 190 -0.83 -11.92 -11.09
CA GLY A 190 -1.42 -12.83 -12.08
C GLY A 190 -2.90 -12.61 -12.41
N SER A 191 -3.71 -12.04 -11.51
CA SER A 191 -5.11 -11.64 -11.77
C SER A 191 -5.63 -10.66 -10.71
N TYR A 192 -6.78 -10.02 -10.95
CA TYR A 192 -7.44 -9.21 -9.93
C TYR A 192 -7.88 -10.06 -8.72
N GLU A 193 -8.40 -11.27 -8.95
CA GLU A 193 -8.79 -12.18 -7.87
C GLU A 193 -7.62 -12.59 -6.97
N ALA A 194 -6.38 -12.57 -7.48
CA ALA A 194 -5.19 -12.83 -6.68
C ALA A 194 -4.94 -11.75 -5.60
N LEU A 195 -5.58 -10.57 -5.73
CA LEU A 195 -5.50 -9.50 -4.74
C LEU A 195 -6.54 -9.64 -3.62
N ALA A 196 -7.49 -10.57 -3.74
CA ALA A 196 -8.51 -10.77 -2.72
C ALA A 196 -7.90 -11.39 -1.45
N GLY A 197 -7.99 -10.68 -0.32
CA GLY A 197 -7.59 -11.19 0.99
C GLY A 197 -6.08 -11.25 1.26
N GLY A 198 -5.39 -10.11 1.12
CA GLY A 198 -3.99 -9.92 1.53
C GLY A 198 -3.83 -9.13 2.83
N SER A 199 -2.58 -8.75 3.14
CA SER A 199 -2.24 -7.97 4.33
C SER A 199 -1.67 -6.61 3.95
N THR A 200 -2.02 -5.53 4.65
CA THR A 200 -1.56 -4.18 4.30
C THR A 200 -0.04 -4.03 4.36
N VAL A 201 0.65 -4.77 5.24
CA VAL A 201 2.12 -4.87 5.23
C VAL A 201 2.71 -5.33 3.89
N GLU A 202 2.05 -6.22 3.16
CA GLU A 202 2.53 -6.69 1.84
C GLU A 202 2.52 -5.52 0.85
N GLY A 203 1.44 -4.73 0.85
CA GLY A 203 1.33 -3.54 0.01
C GLY A 203 2.35 -2.48 0.41
N PHE A 204 2.55 -2.26 1.71
CA PHE A 204 3.58 -1.33 2.16
C PHE A 204 4.99 -1.73 1.74
N GLU A 205 5.36 -3.01 1.89
CA GLU A 205 6.66 -3.52 1.47
C GLU A 205 6.82 -3.39 -0.05
N ASP A 206 5.80 -3.79 -0.82
CA ASP A 206 5.83 -3.74 -2.27
C ASP A 206 5.80 -2.31 -2.84
N PHE A 207 5.31 -1.32 -2.09
CA PHE A 207 5.34 0.09 -2.51
C PHE A 207 6.59 0.85 -2.05
N THR A 208 7.30 0.37 -1.04
CA THR A 208 8.37 1.16 -0.40
C THR A 208 9.73 0.47 -0.34
N GLY A 209 9.78 -0.86 -0.43
CA GLY A 209 10.93 -1.66 -0.04
C GLY A 209 11.28 -1.57 1.44
N GLY A 210 10.35 -1.06 2.26
CA GLY A 210 10.49 -0.90 3.70
C GLY A 210 10.41 -2.23 4.45
N ILE A 211 10.48 -2.13 5.78
CA ILE A 211 10.36 -3.28 6.69
C ILE A 211 9.14 -3.05 7.57
N SER A 212 8.21 -3.99 7.53
CA SER A 212 7.00 -3.93 8.32
C SER A 212 7.14 -4.60 9.69
N GLU A 213 6.51 -3.98 10.70
CA GLU A 213 6.34 -4.52 12.04
C GLU A 213 4.86 -4.46 12.46
N PHE A 214 4.45 -5.37 13.34
CA PHE A 214 3.07 -5.47 13.81
C PHE A 214 2.99 -5.37 15.34
N TYR A 215 1.91 -4.75 15.82
CA TYR A 215 1.57 -4.64 17.24
C TYR A 215 0.17 -5.20 17.48
N ASP A 216 0.06 -6.14 18.43
CA ASP A 216 -1.21 -6.59 18.98
C ASP A 216 -1.77 -5.52 19.93
N LEU A 217 -2.87 -4.88 19.53
CA LEU A 217 -3.49 -3.79 20.28
C LEU A 217 -4.25 -4.28 21.52
N LYS A 218 -4.47 -5.59 21.68
CA LYS A 218 -4.98 -6.17 22.93
C LYS A 218 -3.89 -6.24 24.00
N LYS A 219 -2.62 -6.15 23.61
CA LYS A 219 -1.44 -6.14 24.50
C LYS A 219 -0.43 -5.08 24.04
N PRO A 220 -0.81 -3.80 24.00
CA PRO A 220 0.04 -2.76 23.46
C PRO A 220 1.19 -2.44 24.44
N PRO A 221 2.40 -2.10 23.94
CA PRO A 221 3.43 -1.56 24.81
C PRO A 221 2.97 -0.20 25.38
N ALA A 222 3.40 0.13 26.60
CA ALA A 222 3.02 1.39 27.25
C ALA A 222 3.42 2.63 26.45
N SER A 223 4.48 2.51 25.63
CA SER A 223 4.99 3.56 24.75
C SER A 223 4.36 3.59 23.35
N LEU A 224 3.32 2.80 23.07
CA LEU A 224 2.78 2.63 21.71
C LEU A 224 2.41 3.96 21.04
N TYR A 225 1.78 4.88 21.76
CA TYR A 225 1.44 6.20 21.21
C TYR A 225 2.68 6.99 20.76
N GLN A 226 3.78 6.89 21.51
CA GLN A 226 5.04 7.54 21.14
C GLN A 226 5.70 6.87 19.94
N ILE A 227 5.56 5.54 19.81
CA ILE A 227 5.99 4.77 18.64
C ILE A 227 5.23 5.26 17.40
N VAL A 228 3.89 5.31 17.46
CA VAL A 228 3.04 5.82 16.36
C VAL A 228 3.44 7.24 15.94
N ARG A 229 3.59 8.16 16.90
CA ARG A 229 4.03 9.54 16.61
C ARG A 229 5.43 9.61 16.01
N LYS A 230 6.35 8.76 16.45
CA LYS A 230 7.71 8.71 15.91
C LYS A 230 7.69 8.17 14.47
N ALA A 231 6.93 7.10 14.22
CA ALA A 231 6.80 6.47 12.92
C ALA A 231 6.21 7.45 11.89
N LEU A 232 5.10 8.11 12.21
CA LEU A 232 4.48 9.12 11.33
C LEU A 232 5.44 10.28 11.02
N ARG A 233 6.16 10.80 12.02
CA ARG A 233 7.18 11.85 11.80
C ARG A 233 8.37 11.38 10.99
N ALA A 234 8.68 10.09 11.01
CA ALA A 234 9.71 9.48 10.19
C ALA A 234 9.20 9.11 8.79
N GLY A 235 7.97 9.48 8.43
CA GLY A 235 7.35 9.16 7.14
C GLY A 235 6.97 7.68 6.97
N SER A 236 6.98 6.90 8.06
CA SER A 236 6.55 5.50 8.01
C SER A 236 5.07 5.41 7.63
N LEU A 237 4.70 4.34 6.93
CA LEU A 237 3.31 4.08 6.58
C LEU A 237 2.65 3.28 7.70
N LEU A 238 1.45 3.67 8.13
CA LEU A 238 0.76 3.04 9.24
C LEU A 238 -0.64 2.61 8.81
N ALA A 239 -1.01 1.39 9.18
CA ALA A 239 -2.37 0.88 9.03
C ALA A 239 -2.80 0.11 10.27
N CYS A 240 -4.11 -0.08 10.42
CA CYS A 240 -4.68 -0.90 11.47
C CYS A 240 -5.92 -1.63 10.97
N SER A 241 -6.29 -2.69 11.69
CA SER A 241 -7.43 -3.51 11.34
C SER A 241 -8.13 -4.08 12.58
N ILE A 242 -9.38 -4.50 12.37
CA ILE A 242 -10.21 -5.14 13.39
C ILE A 242 -10.31 -6.63 13.04
N ASP A 243 -9.77 -7.48 13.91
CA ASP A 243 -9.82 -8.93 13.72
C ASP A 243 -11.26 -9.45 13.82
N VAL A 244 -11.58 -10.43 12.99
CA VAL A 244 -12.84 -11.18 13.06
C VAL A 244 -12.61 -12.57 13.63
N SER A 245 -13.59 -13.07 14.39
CA SER A 245 -13.55 -14.44 14.94
C SER A 245 -14.05 -15.50 13.96
N SER A 246 -14.74 -15.09 12.89
CA SER A 246 -15.24 -15.97 11.84
C SER A 246 -15.39 -15.24 10.51
N ALA A 247 -15.37 -15.97 9.40
CA ALA A 247 -15.58 -15.40 8.06
C ALA A 247 -16.95 -14.74 7.87
N ALA A 248 -17.96 -15.15 8.65
CA ALA A 248 -19.30 -14.56 8.61
C ALA A 248 -19.35 -13.13 9.19
N GLU A 249 -18.33 -12.74 9.97
CA GLU A 249 -18.19 -11.39 10.50
C GLU A 249 -17.32 -10.48 9.62
N ALA A 250 -16.76 -11.00 8.51
CA ALA A 250 -16.02 -10.18 7.56
C ALA A 250 -16.93 -9.08 7.01
N GLU A 251 -16.40 -7.85 6.98
CA GLU A 251 -17.12 -6.64 6.56
C GLU A 251 -18.36 -6.28 7.41
N ALA A 252 -18.55 -6.93 8.56
CA ALA A 252 -19.62 -6.56 9.48
C ALA A 252 -19.36 -5.18 10.10
N ILE A 253 -20.39 -4.34 10.13
CA ILE A 253 -20.32 -2.99 10.70
C ILE A 253 -20.56 -3.05 12.21
N THR A 254 -19.64 -2.49 13.00
CA THR A 254 -19.76 -2.37 14.45
C THR A 254 -20.81 -1.33 14.85
N SER A 255 -21.20 -1.30 16.14
CA SER A 255 -22.09 -0.25 16.66
C SER A 255 -21.51 1.16 16.54
N GLN A 256 -20.18 1.27 16.39
CA GLN A 256 -19.46 2.52 16.17
C GLN A 256 -19.26 2.83 14.67
N LYS A 257 -19.90 2.06 13.78
CA LYS A 257 -19.84 2.19 12.32
C LYS A 257 -18.48 1.88 11.70
N LEU A 258 -17.61 1.16 12.43
CA LEU A 258 -16.36 0.63 11.89
C LEU A 258 -16.63 -0.70 11.19
N VAL A 259 -15.91 -1.00 10.13
CA VAL A 259 -16.01 -2.23 9.35
C VAL A 259 -14.96 -3.22 9.87
N LYS A 260 -15.39 -4.42 10.21
CA LYS A 260 -14.47 -5.49 10.63
C LYS A 260 -13.78 -6.13 9.44
N SER A 261 -12.60 -6.73 9.65
CA SER A 261 -11.80 -7.36 8.60
C SER A 261 -11.48 -6.39 7.43
N HIS A 262 -11.31 -5.11 7.77
CA HIS A 262 -11.01 -4.04 6.84
C HIS A 262 -9.76 -3.30 7.31
N ALA A 263 -8.95 -2.82 6.36
CA ALA A 263 -7.74 -2.08 6.65
C ALA A 263 -8.03 -0.58 6.67
N TYR A 264 -7.47 0.10 7.66
CA TYR A 264 -7.60 1.53 7.87
C TYR A 264 -6.21 2.17 7.91
N SER A 265 -6.01 3.23 7.14
CA SER A 265 -4.78 4.02 7.18
C SER A 265 -4.79 4.95 8.39
N ILE A 266 -3.66 5.03 9.10
CA ILE A 266 -3.43 6.03 10.15
C ILE A 266 -2.59 7.14 9.55
N THR A 267 -3.18 8.33 9.44
CA THR A 267 -2.59 9.46 8.71
C THR A 267 -2.05 10.56 9.63
N GLY A 268 -2.34 10.49 10.93
CA GLY A 268 -1.90 11.49 11.90
C GLY A 268 -2.02 11.03 13.35
N ALA A 269 -1.22 11.64 14.21
CA ALA A 269 -1.29 11.45 15.66
C ALA A 269 -0.92 12.75 16.38
N GLU A 270 -1.89 13.33 17.07
CA GLU A 270 -1.78 14.65 17.70
C GLU A 270 -2.16 14.60 19.16
N GLU A 271 -1.49 15.40 19.97
CA GLU A 271 -1.71 15.49 21.41
C GLU A 271 -2.37 16.85 21.70
N VAL A 272 -3.61 16.84 22.18
CA VAL A 272 -4.44 18.04 22.37
C VAL A 272 -4.72 18.27 23.84
N LYS A 273 -4.78 19.54 24.26
CA LYS A 273 -5.10 19.88 25.65
C LYS A 273 -6.62 20.02 25.75
N LEU A 274 -7.21 19.42 26.77
CA LEU A 274 -8.61 19.62 27.11
C LEU A 274 -8.72 20.77 28.10
N ASP A 275 -9.62 21.71 27.82
CA ASP A 275 -9.97 22.78 28.75
C ASP A 275 -11.05 22.27 29.71
N HIS A 276 -10.66 21.95 30.94
CA HIS A 276 -11.62 21.64 31.99
C HIS A 276 -12.15 22.96 32.59
N HIS A 277 -13.44 23.23 32.42
CA HIS A 277 -14.16 24.18 33.27
C HIS A 277 -15.06 23.43 34.26
N PRO A 278 -14.60 23.27 35.52
CA PRO A 278 -15.52 23.42 36.64
C PRO A 278 -15.03 24.51 37.61
N PRO A 279 -15.95 25.27 38.25
CA PRO A 279 -15.58 26.14 39.35
C PRO A 279 -15.21 25.27 40.56
N THR A 280 -14.06 25.55 41.15
CA THR A 280 -13.50 25.01 42.41
C THR A 280 -12.59 23.77 42.29
N ALA A 281 -11.31 24.01 42.65
CA ALA A 281 -10.22 23.09 43.00
C ALA A 281 -9.45 22.38 41.86
N MET A 282 -8.17 22.77 41.72
CA MET A 282 -7.07 22.18 40.93
C MET A 282 -7.30 21.98 39.42
N THR A 283 -6.79 22.94 38.64
CA THR A 283 -6.55 22.79 37.19
C THR A 283 -5.46 21.75 36.93
N THR A 284 -5.84 20.49 36.78
CA THR A 284 -5.02 19.49 36.08
C THR A 284 -5.32 19.58 34.59
N THR A 285 -4.35 20.04 33.79
CA THR A 285 -4.43 19.96 32.32
C THR A 285 -4.39 18.48 31.93
N THR A 286 -5.46 17.96 31.34
CA THR A 286 -5.47 16.60 30.78
C THR A 286 -5.20 16.69 29.29
N THR A 287 -4.21 15.95 28.81
CA THR A 287 -3.93 15.84 27.38
C THR A 287 -4.63 14.62 26.79
N LEU A 288 -5.37 14.82 25.70
CA LEU A 288 -6.00 13.76 24.93
C LEU A 288 -5.10 13.44 23.74
N ASN A 289 -4.79 12.15 23.60
CA ASN A 289 -4.06 11.64 22.45
C ASN A 289 -5.07 11.30 21.36
N LEU A 290 -4.97 11.93 20.20
CA LEU A 290 -5.80 11.70 19.04
C LEU A 290 -5.03 10.98 17.93
N VAL A 291 -5.74 10.15 17.18
CA VAL A 291 -5.24 9.48 15.98
C VAL A 291 -6.21 9.79 14.83
N LEU A 292 -5.67 10.16 13.67
CA LEU A 292 -6.41 10.48 12.45
C LEU A 292 -6.43 9.24 11.55
N PHE A 293 -7.62 8.91 11.07
CA PHE A 293 -7.89 7.79 10.17
C PHE A 293 -8.54 8.29 8.90
N TYR A 294 -8.42 7.52 7.83
CA TYR A 294 -9.24 7.66 6.63
C TYR A 294 -10.29 6.55 6.56
N PHE A 295 -11.58 6.89 6.67
CA PHE A 295 -12.75 6.14 6.19
C PHE A 295 -14.06 6.98 6.28
N TYR A 296 -14.92 6.86 5.26
CA TYR A 296 -16.23 7.54 5.20
C TYR A 296 -17.08 7.24 6.44
N PHE A 297 -17.37 8.29 7.22
CA PHE A 297 -18.44 8.43 8.22
C PHE A 297 -18.05 8.33 9.70
N PHE A 298 -18.51 9.31 10.50
CA PHE A 298 -18.22 9.41 11.94
C PHE A 298 -19.45 9.62 12.85
N PRO A 299 -19.44 9.08 14.09
CA PRO A 299 -20.24 9.60 15.19
C PRO A 299 -19.44 10.64 16.00
N SER A 300 -20.09 11.76 16.32
CA SER A 300 -19.55 12.83 17.19
C SER A 300 -19.19 12.30 18.58
N ALA A 301 -17.89 12.23 18.91
CA ALA A 301 -17.42 11.95 20.26
C ALA A 301 -17.74 13.14 21.20
N PRO A 302 -18.38 12.94 22.37
CA PRO A 302 -18.68 14.04 23.31
C PRO A 302 -17.45 14.83 23.74
N GLU A 303 -16.28 14.18 23.78
CA GLU A 303 -14.97 14.74 24.12
C GLU A 303 -14.54 15.86 23.15
N TRP A 304 -15.03 15.81 21.90
CA TRP A 304 -14.75 16.80 20.85
C TRP A 304 -15.33 18.19 21.13
N ASN A 305 -16.23 18.29 22.12
CA ASN A 305 -16.80 19.56 22.58
C ASN A 305 -15.92 20.28 23.62
N TYR A 306 -14.95 19.59 24.22
CA TYR A 306 -14.09 20.11 25.29
C TYR A 306 -12.67 20.47 24.82
N ILE A 307 -12.41 20.38 23.51
CA ILE A 307 -11.16 20.81 22.89
C ILE A 307 -11.25 22.32 22.62
N ASP A 308 -10.17 23.05 22.87
CA ASP A 308 -10.08 24.47 22.52
C ASP A 308 -10.47 24.70 21.05
N PRO A 309 -11.38 25.66 20.75
CA PRO A 309 -11.89 25.88 19.40
C PRO A 309 -10.80 26.14 18.35
N ARG A 310 -9.66 26.75 18.71
CA ARG A 310 -8.56 27.00 17.76
C ARG A 310 -7.78 25.73 17.47
N GLN A 311 -7.56 24.89 18.48
CA GLN A 311 -6.97 23.56 18.27
C GLN A 311 -7.88 22.69 17.41
N LYS A 312 -9.18 22.71 17.67
CA LYS A 312 -10.19 22.00 16.87
C LYS A 312 -10.20 22.45 15.42
N GLU A 313 -10.23 23.76 15.15
CA GLU A 313 -10.15 24.30 13.79
C GLU A 313 -8.84 23.88 13.09
N GLY A 314 -7.72 23.79 13.82
CA GLY A 314 -6.45 23.31 13.30
C GLY A 314 -6.45 21.82 12.94
N LEU A 315 -7.16 20.98 13.70
CA LEU A 315 -7.31 19.55 13.44
C LEU A 315 -8.30 19.28 12.29
N ASP A 316 -9.39 20.05 12.24
CA ASP A 316 -10.38 19.96 11.16
C ASP A 316 -9.76 20.38 9.82
N LYS A 317 -8.85 21.37 9.80
CA LYS A 317 -8.08 21.75 8.60
C LYS A 317 -7.06 20.70 8.13
N LYS A 318 -6.62 19.82 9.03
CA LYS A 318 -5.68 18.74 8.71
C LYS A 318 -6.40 17.50 8.16
N ALA A 319 -7.69 17.35 8.45
CA ALA A 319 -8.50 16.25 7.96
C ALA A 319 -9.05 16.61 6.56
N GLU A 320 -8.98 15.67 5.62
CA GLU A 320 -9.71 15.76 4.33
C GLU A 320 -11.01 14.96 4.39
N ASP A 321 -11.80 15.06 3.32
CA ASP A 321 -13.06 14.34 3.19
C ASP A 321 -12.86 12.83 3.33
N GLY A 322 -13.57 12.24 4.30
CA GLY A 322 -13.43 10.83 4.65
C GLY A 322 -12.45 10.57 5.79
N GLU A 323 -11.79 11.58 6.36
CA GLU A 323 -10.99 11.40 7.57
C GLU A 323 -11.71 11.72 8.86
N PHE A 324 -11.21 11.12 9.94
CA PHE A 324 -11.73 11.36 11.27
C PHE A 324 -10.69 11.22 12.37
N TRP A 325 -10.92 11.91 13.47
CA TRP A 325 -10.14 11.78 14.70
C TRP A 325 -10.86 10.89 15.70
N MET A 326 -10.12 9.97 16.35
CA MET A 326 -10.59 9.30 17.56
C MET A 326 -9.55 9.36 18.67
N SER A 327 -10.03 9.17 19.91
CA SER A 327 -9.14 9.06 21.05
C SER A 327 -8.27 7.80 20.92
N PHE A 328 -7.02 7.88 21.35
CA PHE A 328 -6.10 6.73 21.36
C PHE A 328 -6.63 5.59 22.24
N LEU A 329 -7.41 5.91 23.29
CA LEU A 329 -8.04 4.89 24.13
C LEU A 329 -9.14 4.13 23.41
N ASP A 330 -9.94 4.81 22.59
CA ASP A 330 -10.96 4.13 21.80
C ASP A 330 -10.36 3.38 20.63
N PHE A 331 -9.28 3.90 20.03
CA PHE A 331 -8.47 3.16 19.08
C PHE A 331 -8.04 1.80 19.64
N LEU A 332 -7.45 1.76 20.83
CA LEU A 332 -7.05 0.51 21.49
C LEU A 332 -8.21 -0.44 21.82
N LYS A 333 -9.43 0.08 22.02
CA LYS A 333 -10.60 -0.74 22.31
C LYS A 333 -11.23 -1.32 21.04
N GLN A 334 -11.19 -0.59 19.93
CA GLN A 334 -11.86 -0.98 18.69
C GLN A 334 -10.98 -1.83 17.79
N PHE A 335 -9.69 -1.45 17.65
CA PHE A 335 -8.77 -2.10 16.73
C PHE A 335 -8.02 -3.24 17.40
N SER A 336 -7.65 -4.24 16.61
CA SER A 336 -6.96 -5.45 17.09
C SER A 336 -5.48 -5.44 16.72
N ARG A 337 -5.13 -4.88 15.55
CA ARG A 337 -3.77 -4.88 15.03
C ARG A 337 -3.38 -3.50 14.51
N LEU A 338 -2.13 -3.14 14.76
CA LEU A 338 -1.44 -2.01 14.13
C LEU A 338 -0.26 -2.56 13.33
N GLU A 339 -0.09 -2.03 12.13
CA GLU A 339 0.95 -2.36 11.16
C GLU A 339 1.72 -1.07 10.84
N ILE A 340 3.04 -1.12 10.97
CA ILE A 340 3.92 0.02 10.69
C ILE A 340 4.98 -0.44 9.69
N CYS A 341 5.08 0.22 8.54
CA CYS A 341 6.16 0.02 7.59
C CYS A 341 7.21 1.12 7.73
N ASN A 342 8.36 0.74 8.28
CA ASN A 342 9.51 1.62 8.40
C ASN A 342 10.25 1.66 7.07
N LEU A 343 10.51 2.88 6.61
CA LEU A 343 11.11 3.10 5.30
C LEU A 343 12.58 2.66 5.26
N SER A 344 12.99 2.12 4.11
CA SER A 344 14.40 1.78 3.85
C SER A 344 15.27 3.05 3.79
N PRO A 345 16.60 2.94 3.93
CA PRO A 345 17.49 4.11 3.89
C PRO A 345 17.43 4.85 2.55
N ASP A 346 17.09 4.10 1.49
CA ASP A 346 16.94 4.62 0.14
C ASP A 346 15.63 5.39 -0.05
N SER A 347 14.65 5.22 0.85
CA SER A 347 13.27 5.71 0.74
C SER A 347 13.10 7.21 1.06
N LEU A 348 14.06 7.86 1.74
CA LEU A 348 13.98 9.28 2.08
C LEU A 348 15.27 10.04 1.70
N SER A 349 15.10 11.10 0.91
CA SER A 349 16.20 11.98 0.48
C SER A 349 16.62 12.98 1.57
N SER A 350 15.70 13.30 2.49
CA SER A 350 15.89 14.29 3.56
C SER A 350 16.93 13.86 4.61
N GLU A 351 17.81 14.81 4.99
CA GLU A 351 18.79 14.64 6.07
C GLU A 351 18.16 14.70 7.47
N GLU A 352 16.88 15.08 7.58
CA GLU A 352 16.20 15.29 8.87
C GLU A 352 15.68 14.00 9.51
N VAL A 353 15.66 12.88 8.77
CA VAL A 353 15.10 11.61 9.23
C VAL A 353 16.19 10.60 9.55
N GLN A 354 16.07 9.94 10.70
CA GLN A 354 16.99 8.92 11.17
C GLN A 354 16.99 7.72 10.19
N LYS A 355 18.10 7.52 9.48
CA LYS A 355 18.23 6.44 8.47
C LYS A 355 18.52 5.10 9.15
N TRP A 356 17.87 4.05 8.67
CA TRP A 356 18.13 2.68 9.09
C TRP A 356 19.43 2.15 8.44
N ASN A 357 20.00 1.06 8.97
CA ASN A 357 21.05 0.31 8.29
C ASN A 357 20.43 -0.99 7.77
N LEU A 358 20.43 -1.18 6.46
CA LEU A 358 19.85 -2.36 5.81
C LEU A 358 20.96 -3.28 5.28
N VAL A 359 20.88 -4.56 5.63
CA VAL A 359 21.69 -5.63 5.03
C VAL A 359 20.76 -6.76 4.64
N LEU A 360 20.71 -7.07 3.33
CA LEU A 360 19.82 -8.08 2.76
C LEU A 360 20.61 -9.33 2.36
N PHE A 361 20.09 -10.50 2.74
CA PHE A 361 20.68 -11.80 2.40
C PHE A 361 19.66 -12.64 1.62
N ASN A 362 20.08 -13.12 0.45
CA ASN A 362 19.25 -13.99 -0.40
C ASN A 362 19.59 -15.47 -0.16
N GLY A 363 18.57 -16.27 0.15
CA GLY A 363 18.69 -17.70 0.43
C GLY A 363 17.71 -18.57 -0.37
N ARG A 364 17.83 -19.89 -0.28
CA ARG A 364 16.88 -20.85 -0.87
C ARG A 364 16.78 -22.10 -0.01
N TRP A 365 15.56 -22.55 0.23
CA TRP A 365 15.28 -23.88 0.79
C TRP A 365 15.08 -24.91 -0.32
N THR A 366 15.89 -25.96 -0.30
CA THR A 366 15.84 -27.07 -1.26
C THR A 366 15.62 -28.37 -0.50
N ARG A 367 14.55 -29.09 -0.86
CA ARG A 367 14.22 -30.38 -0.26
C ARG A 367 15.41 -31.35 -0.35
N GLY A 368 15.73 -32.00 0.76
CA GLY A 368 16.86 -32.94 0.85
C GLY A 368 18.25 -32.29 0.88
N SER A 369 18.34 -30.96 0.99
CA SER A 369 19.60 -30.25 1.16
C SER A 369 19.49 -29.15 2.22
N THR A 370 18.85 -28.02 1.93
CA THR A 370 18.83 -26.84 2.81
C THR A 370 17.52 -26.63 3.55
N ALA A 371 16.49 -27.44 3.27
CA ALA A 371 15.15 -27.33 3.85
C ALA A 371 14.97 -28.20 5.12
N GLY A 372 15.77 -27.96 6.17
CA GLY A 372 15.83 -28.81 7.37
C GLY A 372 14.76 -28.59 8.45
N GLY A 373 13.85 -27.62 8.24
CA GLY A 373 12.79 -27.31 9.21
C GLY A 373 13.25 -26.45 10.39
N CYS A 374 12.38 -26.31 11.41
CA CYS A 374 12.66 -25.51 12.61
C CYS A 374 13.40 -26.33 13.68
N GLN A 375 13.72 -25.70 14.83
CA GLN A 375 14.44 -26.34 15.94
C GLN A 375 13.78 -27.61 16.50
N ASN A 376 12.47 -27.80 16.25
CA ASN A 376 11.75 -29.02 16.62
C ASN A 376 12.16 -30.25 15.77
N TYR A 377 12.94 -30.04 14.70
CA TYR A 377 13.44 -31.07 13.79
C TYR A 377 14.99 -31.10 13.82
N PRO A 378 15.62 -31.48 14.94
CA PRO A 378 17.08 -31.38 15.13
C PRO A 378 17.93 -32.31 14.24
N GLY A 379 17.31 -33.06 13.31
CA GLY A 379 17.97 -34.08 12.48
C GLY A 379 18.37 -33.65 11.07
N GLU A 380 18.03 -32.43 10.62
CA GLU A 380 18.27 -32.01 9.24
C GLU A 380 18.98 -30.64 9.21
N GLY A 381 20.30 -30.64 9.02
CA GLY A 381 21.12 -29.49 8.60
C GLY A 381 20.70 -28.10 9.09
N GLY A 382 20.93 -27.79 10.37
CA GLY A 382 20.64 -26.48 10.94
C GLY A 382 21.59 -25.38 10.43
N TRP A 383 21.03 -24.19 10.15
CA TRP A 383 21.80 -22.97 9.90
C TRP A 383 22.08 -22.24 11.22
N TRP A 384 23.27 -21.65 11.33
CA TRP A 384 23.63 -20.71 12.39
C TRP A 384 23.50 -19.28 11.86
N LEU A 385 22.73 -18.43 12.54
CA LEU A 385 22.74 -16.99 12.29
C LEU A 385 23.92 -16.40 13.07
N CYS A 386 25.05 -16.16 12.39
CA CYS A 386 26.21 -15.51 13.00
C CYS A 386 26.07 -13.99 12.82
N SER A 387 25.50 -13.29 13.81
CA SER A 387 25.62 -11.84 13.87
C SER A 387 27.06 -11.49 14.28
N SER A 388 27.88 -11.06 13.33
CA SER A 388 29.14 -10.40 13.65
C SER A 388 28.89 -8.90 13.71
N SER A 389 28.94 -8.34 14.92
CA SER A 389 29.04 -6.89 15.10
C SER A 389 30.45 -6.47 14.68
N PRO A 390 30.63 -5.53 13.74
CA PRO A 390 31.95 -4.95 13.49
C PRO A 390 32.24 -3.97 14.64
N GLY A 391 32.96 -4.43 15.67
CA GLY A 391 33.18 -3.57 16.83
C GLY A 391 34.18 -4.04 17.89
N HIS A 392 34.86 -5.17 17.72
CA HIS A 392 35.97 -5.50 18.62
C HIS A 392 37.17 -6.02 17.83
N ASP A 393 38.13 -5.10 17.65
CA ASP A 393 39.51 -5.41 17.31
C ASP A 393 40.04 -6.51 18.25
N PHE A 394 40.42 -7.64 17.68
CA PHE A 394 41.26 -8.60 18.37
C PHE A 394 42.72 -8.13 18.24
N LYS A 395 43.36 -7.87 19.39
CA LYS A 395 44.82 -7.87 19.52
C LYS A 395 45.37 -9.29 19.46
#